data_AF-A0AA88N8V6-F1
#
_entry.id   AF-A0AA88N8V6-F1
#
_cell.length_a   1.000
_cell.length_b   1.000
_cell.length_c   1.000
_cell.angle_alpha   90.00
_cell.angle_beta   90.00
_cell.angle_gamma   90.00
#
_symmetry.space_group_name_H-M   'P 1'
#
loop_
_entity.id
_entity.type
_entity.pdbx_description
1 polymer ?
#
loop_
_entity_poly.entity_id
_entity_poly.type
_entity_poly.pdbx_seq_one_letter_code
_entity_poly.pdbx_strand_id
1 'polypeptide(L)'
;MTPLHFLLLSVTLILSSCQDLKSGGVLSVQNETLDASEIIAKVNANLTNTLIHGDVMPNLKRNADPCTAVGCKWPKTGSYVYVPVEITSDFTAQERDVIINALVSFHLSTCIRFVWRTTHVDYLRFFSGTGCWSYVGRQRNLQPISLQRNGCVYQNTVQHEVMHALGFHHEQVRSDRDSYVNILTQNIQPGMESNFKKVQTNNLGTPYDFNSVMHYPNYAFSKNGLPTITAKSNPKMVLGGAARMSSNDIARINRLYLCYDTLDAFHVIAKANSNITNTLIHGDIMPNLKRNADPCTALGCKWPKTGSYVYVPIAFTIDFTAEERDTIIKALLSFHQSTCIRFVWKSTEPDFLVFYSGNGCWSYLGRQQKLQPISLQKNGCVYMNTVQHEVLHALGLHHEQVRSDRDAYVTVNTQNIQTGMESNFMKVQTNNLGTPYDFNSVMHYPNNAFSKNGQPTITAKSNPDMVLGRATDMSSNDIARVNRLYQCCE
;
A
#
# COMPACT_ATOMS: atom_id res chain seq x y z
N MET A 1 -55.95 28.26 38.03
CA MET A 1 -54.83 28.94 37.35
C MET A 1 -53.88 27.86 36.85
N THR A 2 -53.70 27.84 35.52
CA THR A 2 -52.71 27.11 34.67
C THR A 2 -52.57 25.58 34.80
N PRO A 3 -52.92 24.81 33.74
CA PRO A 3 -52.57 23.40 33.60
C PRO A 3 -51.26 23.21 32.82
N LEU A 4 -50.47 22.21 33.22
CA LEU A 4 -49.19 21.83 32.62
C LEU A 4 -49.46 20.97 31.35
N HIS A 5 -49.08 21.47 30.17
CA HIS A 5 -49.19 20.74 28.90
C HIS A 5 -48.06 19.71 28.76
N PHE A 6 -48.44 18.45 28.58
CA PHE A 6 -47.59 17.38 28.06
C PHE A 6 -47.39 17.58 26.55
N LEU A 7 -46.14 17.74 26.09
CA LEU A 7 -45.80 17.68 24.67
C LEU A 7 -45.23 16.29 24.36
N LEU A 8 -46.01 15.47 23.65
CA LEU A 8 -45.52 14.31 22.92
C LEU A 8 -44.75 14.80 21.69
N LEU A 9 -43.45 14.55 21.59
CA LEU A 9 -42.73 14.61 20.32
C LEU A 9 -42.53 13.21 19.75
N SER A 10 -43.10 13.04 18.56
CA SER A 10 -42.97 11.90 17.67
C SER A 10 -41.51 11.70 17.23
N VAL A 11 -41.00 10.48 17.44
CA VAL A 11 -39.73 10.03 16.85
C VAL A 11 -39.99 9.73 15.38
N THR A 12 -39.61 10.67 14.50
CA THR A 12 -39.44 10.40 13.07
C THR A 12 -38.03 9.83 12.86
N LEU A 13 -37.96 8.63 12.29
CA LEU A 13 -36.70 8.03 11.81
C LEU A 13 -36.10 8.95 10.75
N ILE A 14 -35.01 9.63 11.09
CA ILE A 14 -34.12 10.23 10.09
C ILE A 14 -33.15 9.13 9.67
N LEU A 15 -33.41 8.55 8.50
CA LEU A 15 -32.40 7.82 7.73
C LEU A 15 -31.27 8.81 7.42
N SER A 16 -30.13 8.70 8.11
CA SER A 16 -28.95 9.50 7.78
C SER A 16 -28.31 8.95 6.51
N SER A 17 -28.69 9.51 5.36
CA SER A 17 -27.88 9.45 4.15
C SER A 17 -26.61 10.28 4.36
N CYS A 18 -25.48 9.80 3.82
CA CYS A 18 -24.25 10.60 3.71
C CYS A 18 -24.57 11.90 2.99
N GLN A 19 -24.62 13.01 3.71
CA GLN A 19 -24.64 14.34 3.14
C GLN A 19 -23.20 14.87 3.08
N ASP A 20 -22.78 15.23 1.88
CA ASP A 20 -21.57 15.97 1.58
C ASP A 20 -21.49 17.23 2.45
N LEU A 21 -20.47 17.30 3.30
CA LEU A 21 -20.06 18.56 3.93
C LEU A 21 -19.38 19.43 2.87
N LYS A 22 -20.17 20.26 2.18
CA LYS A 22 -19.66 21.45 1.49
C LYS A 22 -20.17 22.73 2.16
N SER A 23 -19.18 23.59 2.45
CA SER A 23 -19.23 25.05 2.67
C SER A 23 -19.97 25.59 3.90
N GLY A 24 -19.20 25.91 4.94
CA GLY A 24 -19.43 27.04 5.85
C GLY A 24 -18.15 27.90 5.88
N GLY A 25 -18.27 29.18 5.54
CA GLY A 25 -17.15 30.05 5.19
C GLY A 25 -16.11 30.26 6.29
N VAL A 26 -14.83 30.14 5.91
CA VAL A 26 -13.66 30.64 6.64
C VAL A 26 -12.76 31.32 5.62
N LEU A 27 -12.23 32.49 6.03
CA LEU A 27 -11.33 33.38 5.30
C LEU A 27 -10.36 32.66 4.36
N SER A 28 -10.36 33.10 3.10
CA SER A 28 -9.50 32.62 2.03
C SER A 28 -8.02 32.91 2.31
N VAL A 29 -7.28 31.87 2.69
CA VAL A 29 -5.89 31.71 2.28
C VAL A 29 -5.88 30.47 1.40
N GLN A 30 -5.80 30.66 0.08
CA GLN A 30 -5.57 29.58 -0.86
C GLN A 30 -4.18 28.98 -0.59
N ASN A 31 -4.12 27.96 0.27
CA ASN A 31 -2.98 27.05 0.31
C ASN A 31 -3.24 25.98 -0.77
N GLU A 32 -3.06 26.35 -2.03
CA GLU A 32 -2.95 25.36 -3.11
C GLU A 32 -1.72 24.50 -2.82
N THR A 33 -1.94 23.23 -2.53
CA THR A 33 -0.86 22.25 -2.41
C THR A 33 -0.25 22.04 -3.80
N LEU A 34 0.81 22.79 -4.09
CA LEU A 34 1.53 22.71 -5.36
C LEU A 34 2.11 21.30 -5.58
N ASP A 35 1.99 20.78 -6.80
CA ASP A 35 2.52 19.48 -7.20
C ASP A 35 4.04 19.47 -7.15
N ALA A 36 4.65 18.32 -6.78
CA ALA A 36 6.10 18.19 -6.71
C ALA A 36 6.76 18.50 -8.06
N SER A 37 6.27 17.95 -9.17
CA SER A 37 6.88 18.17 -10.48
C SER A 37 6.66 19.61 -10.97
N GLU A 38 5.55 20.27 -10.59
CA GLU A 38 5.33 21.68 -10.90
C GLU A 38 6.28 22.61 -10.14
N ILE A 39 6.45 22.36 -8.84
CA ILE A 39 7.46 23.01 -8.00
C ILE A 39 8.84 22.85 -8.64
N ILE A 40 9.23 21.61 -8.93
CA ILE A 40 10.52 21.26 -9.49
C ILE A 40 10.72 21.94 -10.85
N ALA A 41 9.76 21.85 -11.77
CA ALA A 41 9.85 22.47 -13.09
C ALA A 41 10.03 23.99 -13.01
N LYS A 42 9.34 24.66 -12.07
CA LYS A 42 9.46 26.11 -11.85
C LYS A 42 10.83 26.49 -11.29
N VAL A 43 11.31 25.77 -10.27
CA VAL A 43 12.58 26.09 -9.60
C VAL A 43 13.78 25.73 -10.50
N ASN A 44 13.68 24.65 -11.27
CA ASN A 44 14.77 24.17 -12.13
C ASN A 44 14.81 24.85 -13.51
N ALA A 45 13.81 25.66 -13.89
CA ALA A 45 13.68 26.24 -15.24
C ALA A 45 14.93 27.00 -15.73
N ASN A 46 15.71 27.58 -14.81
CA ASN A 46 16.90 28.37 -15.12
C ASN A 46 18.22 27.65 -14.83
N LEU A 47 18.21 26.36 -14.52
CA LEU A 47 19.43 25.60 -14.31
C LEU A 47 20.15 25.38 -15.65
N THR A 48 21.43 25.75 -15.69
CA THR A 48 22.30 25.56 -16.86
C THR A 48 22.85 24.14 -16.97
N ASN A 49 22.74 23.35 -15.91
CA ASN A 49 23.11 21.93 -15.91
C ASN A 49 22.04 21.12 -16.64
N THR A 50 22.45 20.24 -17.55
CA THR A 50 21.55 19.41 -18.37
C THR A 50 20.97 18.28 -17.54
N LEU A 51 19.97 18.57 -16.71
CA LEU A 51 19.23 17.56 -15.94
C LEU A 51 18.40 16.69 -16.89
N ILE A 52 18.44 15.38 -16.67
CA ILE A 52 17.59 14.42 -17.37
C ILE A 52 16.19 14.55 -16.81
N HIS A 53 15.18 14.68 -17.68
CA HIS A 53 13.79 14.83 -17.24
C HIS A 53 13.63 15.95 -16.20
N GLY A 54 14.34 17.06 -16.37
CA GLY A 54 14.19 18.26 -15.53
C GLY A 54 14.78 18.23 -14.11
N ASP A 55 15.00 17.07 -13.49
CA ASP A 55 15.43 16.94 -12.07
C ASP A 55 16.36 15.75 -11.77
N VAL A 56 16.69 14.93 -12.76
CA VAL A 56 17.62 13.80 -12.57
C VAL A 56 19.03 14.21 -12.98
N MET A 57 19.97 14.10 -12.06
CA MET A 57 21.39 14.33 -12.35
C MET A 57 21.93 13.27 -13.33
N PRO A 58 22.74 13.64 -14.35
CA PRO A 58 23.24 12.71 -15.38
C PRO A 58 24.19 11.62 -14.86
N ASN A 59 23.66 10.57 -14.24
CA ASN A 59 24.34 9.30 -14.04
C ASN A 59 23.32 8.16 -13.86
N LEU A 60 22.83 7.63 -14.98
CA LEU A 60 21.87 6.52 -15.00
C LEU A 60 22.54 5.13 -14.93
N LYS A 61 23.87 5.07 -14.88
CA LYS A 61 24.64 3.81 -14.86
C LYS A 61 24.50 3.03 -13.55
N ARG A 62 23.84 3.61 -12.53
CA ARG A 62 23.60 2.99 -11.22
C ARG A 62 22.14 3.04 -10.76
N ASN A 63 21.21 3.18 -11.70
CA ASN A 63 19.78 3.05 -11.43
C ASN A 63 19.43 1.67 -10.84
N ALA A 64 18.45 1.63 -9.94
CA ALA A 64 17.93 0.40 -9.34
C ALA A 64 16.73 -0.23 -10.07
N ASP A 65 15.94 0.53 -10.82
CA ASP A 65 14.78 0.04 -11.59
C ASP A 65 14.86 0.42 -13.09
N PRO A 66 15.39 -0.46 -13.97
CA PRO A 66 16.05 -1.73 -13.66
C PRO A 66 17.46 -1.50 -13.09
N CYS A 67 17.99 -2.50 -12.38
CA CYS A 67 19.33 -2.41 -11.82
C CYS A 67 20.39 -2.41 -12.93
N THR A 68 21.07 -1.28 -13.14
CA THR A 68 22.04 -1.13 -14.23
C THR A 68 23.48 -1.47 -13.85
N ALA A 69 23.77 -1.70 -12.56
CA ALA A 69 25.09 -2.09 -12.08
C ALA A 69 25.04 -2.87 -10.76
N VAL A 70 26.10 -3.62 -10.46
CA VAL A 70 26.23 -4.30 -9.15
C VAL A 70 26.18 -3.29 -8.00
N GLY A 71 25.26 -3.54 -7.07
CA GLY A 71 24.99 -2.66 -5.93
C GLY A 71 24.33 -1.33 -6.30
N CYS A 72 23.57 -1.27 -7.39
CA CYS A 72 22.74 -0.10 -7.76
C CYS A 72 21.70 0.26 -6.69
N LYS A 73 21.25 -0.72 -5.90
CA LYS A 73 20.30 -0.57 -4.79
C LYS A 73 21.01 -0.20 -3.50
N TRP A 74 20.30 0.48 -2.60
CA TRP A 74 20.67 0.52 -1.19
C TRP A 74 20.62 -0.89 -0.58
N PRO A 75 21.61 -1.29 0.23
CA PRO A 75 21.69 -2.65 0.74
C PRO A 75 20.59 -2.92 1.78
N LYS A 76 19.96 -4.11 1.67
CA LYS A 76 19.03 -4.63 2.67
C LYS A 76 19.81 -5.44 3.71
N THR A 77 19.54 -5.18 4.99
CA THR A 77 20.10 -5.90 6.14
C THR A 77 18.95 -6.39 7.02
N GLY A 78 18.77 -7.71 7.12
CA GLY A 78 17.57 -8.29 7.75
C GLY A 78 16.30 -7.82 7.05
N SER A 79 15.32 -7.36 7.83
CA SER A 79 14.02 -6.88 7.34
C SER A 79 14.08 -5.50 6.67
N TYR A 80 15.14 -4.72 6.90
CA TYR A 80 15.19 -3.28 6.59
C TYR A 80 16.29 -2.88 5.62
N VAL A 81 16.08 -1.77 4.93
CA VAL A 81 17.08 -1.08 4.11
C VAL A 81 17.45 0.21 4.82
N TYR A 82 18.64 0.23 5.42
CA TYR A 82 19.11 1.42 6.13
C TYR A 82 19.80 2.36 5.15
N VAL A 83 19.28 3.57 5.02
CA VAL A 83 19.81 4.64 4.16
C VAL A 83 20.36 5.75 5.06
N PRO A 84 21.68 5.86 5.22
CA PRO A 84 22.27 6.91 6.03
C PRO A 84 22.03 8.29 5.43
N VAL A 85 21.73 9.28 6.26
CA VAL A 85 21.43 10.65 5.84
C VAL A 85 22.20 11.70 6.65
N GLU A 86 22.50 12.81 5.99
CA GLU A 86 23.05 14.04 6.55
C GLU A 86 22.23 15.23 6.03
N ILE A 87 21.77 16.13 6.90
CA ILE A 87 21.07 17.36 6.51
C ILE A 87 21.93 18.56 6.92
N THR A 88 22.38 19.35 5.94
CA THR A 88 23.31 20.47 6.19
C THR A 88 22.70 21.56 7.08
N SER A 89 23.57 22.33 7.74
CA SER A 89 23.21 23.48 8.59
C SER A 89 22.44 24.59 7.90
N ASP A 90 22.38 24.58 6.56
CA ASP A 90 21.78 25.64 5.75
C ASP A 90 20.27 25.75 5.92
N PHE A 91 19.61 24.65 6.30
CA PHE A 91 18.18 24.58 6.55
C PHE A 91 17.80 25.07 7.96
N THR A 92 16.72 25.84 8.07
CA THR A 92 16.15 26.20 9.38
C THR A 92 15.64 24.97 10.13
N ALA A 93 15.30 25.13 11.41
CA ALA A 93 14.66 24.07 12.18
C ALA A 93 13.33 23.62 11.52
N GLN A 94 12.49 24.55 11.07
CA GLN A 94 11.21 24.18 10.42
C GLN A 94 11.43 23.45 9.09
N GLU A 95 12.38 23.90 8.27
CA GLU A 95 12.71 23.25 7.00
C GLU A 95 13.28 21.83 7.23
N ARG A 96 14.11 21.67 8.26
CA ARG A 96 14.60 20.36 8.70
C ARG A 96 13.46 19.44 9.12
N ASP A 97 12.48 19.95 9.87
CA ASP A 97 11.32 19.16 10.29
C ASP A 97 10.52 18.66 9.07
N VAL A 98 10.35 19.48 8.03
CA VAL A 98 9.70 19.05 6.78
C VAL A 98 10.48 17.91 6.11
N ILE A 99 11.81 18.04 5.99
CA ILE A 99 12.66 16.98 5.42
C ILE A 99 12.56 15.70 6.25
N ILE A 100 12.69 15.81 7.58
CA ILE A 100 12.63 14.66 8.50
C ILE A 100 11.27 13.97 8.42
N ASN A 101 10.17 14.73 8.44
CA ASN A 101 8.81 14.18 8.35
C ASN A 101 8.58 13.45 7.01
N ALA A 102 9.11 13.99 5.91
CA ALA A 102 9.08 13.31 4.62
C ALA A 102 9.87 11.99 4.66
N LEU A 103 11.06 11.96 5.25
CA LEU A 103 11.86 10.74 5.40
C LEU A 103 11.16 9.69 6.29
N VAL A 104 10.62 10.12 7.44
CA VAL A 104 9.91 9.23 8.38
C VAL A 104 8.64 8.65 7.75
N SER A 105 8.00 9.35 6.81
CA SER A 105 6.81 8.83 6.13
C SER A 105 7.06 7.50 5.38
N PHE A 106 8.28 7.24 4.92
CA PHE A 106 8.64 5.96 4.31
C PHE A 106 8.63 4.81 5.34
N HIS A 107 8.85 5.10 6.62
CA HIS A 107 8.99 4.06 7.65
C HIS A 107 7.67 3.33 7.93
N LEU A 108 6.55 4.03 7.70
CA LEU A 108 5.19 3.55 7.99
C LEU A 108 4.75 2.44 7.02
N SER A 109 5.12 2.56 5.75
CA SER A 109 4.60 1.69 4.69
C SER A 109 5.68 0.97 3.89
N THR A 110 6.96 1.13 4.25
CA THR A 110 8.08 0.45 3.57
C THR A 110 9.13 -0.07 4.56
N CYS A 111 10.06 -0.89 4.06
CA CYS A 111 11.26 -1.31 4.79
C CYS A 111 12.42 -0.31 4.75
N ILE A 112 12.26 0.85 4.09
CA ILE A 112 13.30 1.89 4.06
C ILE A 112 13.39 2.57 5.41
N ARG A 113 14.61 2.67 5.96
CA ARG A 113 14.90 3.32 7.23
C ARG A 113 16.00 4.34 7.04
N PHE A 114 15.64 5.61 7.14
CA PHE A 114 16.62 6.69 7.16
C PHE A 114 17.25 6.77 8.54
N VAL A 115 18.58 6.70 8.58
CA VAL A 115 19.36 6.75 9.83
C VAL A 115 20.35 7.89 9.77
N TRP A 116 20.59 8.56 10.88
CA TRP A 116 21.59 9.61 10.93
C TRP A 116 22.98 9.04 10.64
N ARG A 117 23.70 9.67 9.73
CA ARG A 117 25.04 9.25 9.37
C ARG A 117 25.99 9.42 10.55
N THR A 118 26.79 8.38 10.80
CA THR A 118 27.96 8.40 11.69
C THR A 118 29.22 8.11 10.87
N THR A 119 29.56 6.83 10.68
CA THR A 119 30.77 6.37 9.97
C THR A 119 30.47 5.80 8.58
N HIS A 120 29.20 5.84 8.15
CA HIS A 120 28.78 5.28 6.87
C HIS A 120 29.47 5.97 5.68
N VAL A 121 29.98 5.15 4.76
CA VAL A 121 30.65 5.59 3.53
C VAL A 121 29.61 6.07 2.50
N ASP A 122 28.57 5.29 2.27
CA ASP A 122 27.48 5.63 1.36
C ASP A 122 26.34 6.30 2.11
N TYR A 123 25.93 7.48 1.67
CA TYR A 123 24.87 8.24 2.34
C TYR A 123 24.27 9.33 1.45
N LEU A 124 23.06 9.75 1.79
CA LEU A 124 22.41 10.91 1.18
C LEU A 124 22.75 12.18 1.95
N ARG A 125 23.19 13.22 1.25
CA ARG A 125 23.42 14.55 1.82
C ARG A 125 22.38 15.53 1.28
N PHE A 126 21.43 15.93 2.11
CA PHE A 126 20.47 16.98 1.80
C PHE A 126 21.13 18.33 2.04
N PHE A 127 21.18 19.18 1.02
CA PHE A 127 21.78 20.52 1.09
C PHE A 127 20.96 21.55 0.31
N SER A 128 21.10 22.83 0.66
CA SER A 128 20.44 23.94 -0.05
C SER A 128 21.20 24.32 -1.31
N GLY A 129 21.09 23.50 -2.36
CA GLY A 129 21.60 23.83 -3.70
C GLY A 129 20.63 24.69 -4.51
N THR A 130 21.00 24.96 -5.77
CA THR A 130 20.08 25.53 -6.76
C THR A 130 19.22 24.40 -7.33
N GLY A 131 17.90 24.58 -7.33
CA GLY A 131 16.97 23.58 -7.81
C GLY A 131 16.66 22.43 -6.85
N CYS A 132 15.73 21.59 -7.31
CA CYS A 132 15.35 20.32 -6.70
C CYS A 132 15.87 19.21 -7.63
N TRP A 133 16.79 18.37 -7.16
CA TRP A 133 17.28 17.28 -7.98
C TRP A 133 17.98 16.20 -7.16
N SER A 134 18.05 15.02 -7.76
CA SER A 134 18.65 13.83 -7.19
C SER A 134 19.29 12.96 -8.27
N TYR A 135 20.10 12.00 -7.84
CA TYR A 135 20.56 10.92 -8.70
C TYR A 135 19.55 9.78 -8.67
N VAL A 136 19.49 9.00 -9.76
CA VAL A 136 18.66 7.78 -9.77
C VAL A 136 19.46 6.58 -9.25
N GLY A 137 19.03 6.03 -8.11
CA GLY A 137 19.65 4.88 -7.44
C GLY A 137 20.90 5.24 -6.62
N ARG A 138 21.54 4.23 -6.01
CA ARG A 138 22.71 4.40 -5.12
C ARG A 138 23.99 4.64 -5.92
N GLN A 139 24.57 5.84 -5.76
CA GLN A 139 25.78 6.25 -6.47
C GLN A 139 27.10 5.79 -5.84
N ARG A 140 27.07 5.33 -4.57
CA ARG A 140 28.23 5.11 -3.66
C ARG A 140 28.85 6.43 -3.19
N ASN A 141 29.51 6.39 -2.02
CA ASN A 141 30.01 7.53 -1.27
C ASN A 141 28.90 8.56 -0.94
N LEU A 142 29.30 9.82 -0.74
CA LEU A 142 28.39 10.96 -0.61
C LEU A 142 27.58 11.12 -1.90
N GLN A 143 26.25 11.02 -1.78
CA GLN A 143 25.30 11.33 -2.84
C GLN A 143 24.46 12.56 -2.46
N PRO A 144 24.62 13.70 -3.14
CA PRO A 144 23.88 14.91 -2.82
C PRO A 144 22.42 14.83 -3.32
N ILE A 145 21.51 15.39 -2.53
CA ILE A 145 20.14 15.74 -2.93
C ILE A 145 20.00 17.25 -2.74
N SER A 146 19.77 17.98 -3.83
CA SER A 146 19.57 19.42 -3.79
C SER A 146 18.13 19.74 -3.46
N LEU A 147 17.92 20.53 -2.42
CA LEU A 147 16.62 21.10 -2.09
C LEU A 147 16.79 22.60 -1.87
N GLN A 148 16.53 23.40 -2.90
CA GLN A 148 16.51 24.85 -2.76
C GLN A 148 15.50 25.27 -1.69
N ARG A 149 15.95 25.99 -0.65
CA ARG A 149 15.12 26.36 0.52
C ARG A 149 13.80 27.03 0.15
N ASN A 150 13.87 28.07 -0.67
CA ASN A 150 12.70 28.78 -1.20
C ASN A 150 12.23 28.13 -2.51
N GLY A 151 11.76 26.89 -2.43
CA GLY A 151 11.28 26.18 -3.62
C GLY A 151 11.03 24.69 -3.41
N CYS A 152 11.92 23.95 -2.77
CA CYS A 152 11.89 22.48 -2.79
C CYS A 152 11.53 21.84 -1.44
N VAL A 153 11.46 22.62 -0.36
CA VAL A 153 11.28 22.08 1.00
C VAL A 153 9.79 21.86 1.29
N TYR A 154 9.20 20.92 0.53
CA TYR A 154 7.83 20.45 0.68
C TYR A 154 7.83 18.92 0.82
N GLN A 155 6.88 18.37 1.58
CA GLN A 155 6.85 16.93 1.86
C GLN A 155 6.84 16.07 0.59
N ASN A 156 5.99 16.41 -0.39
CA ASN A 156 5.90 15.70 -1.66
C ASN A 156 7.18 15.81 -2.50
N THR A 157 7.80 16.99 -2.52
CA THR A 157 9.05 17.23 -3.26
C THR A 157 10.21 16.46 -2.64
N VAL A 158 10.33 16.44 -1.31
CA VAL A 158 11.35 15.63 -0.63
C VAL A 158 11.12 14.13 -0.89
N GLN A 159 9.88 13.65 -0.85
CA GLN A 159 9.55 12.27 -1.20
C GLN A 159 9.95 11.93 -2.65
N HIS A 160 9.67 12.83 -3.59
CA HIS A 160 10.02 12.70 -5.00
C HIS A 160 11.54 12.52 -5.21
N GLU A 161 12.34 13.43 -4.67
CA GLU A 161 13.80 13.39 -4.80
C GLU A 161 14.43 12.16 -4.12
N VAL A 162 13.82 11.72 -3.01
CA VAL A 162 14.20 10.49 -2.32
C VAL A 162 13.83 9.26 -3.13
N MET A 163 12.68 9.24 -3.81
CA MET A 163 12.30 8.16 -4.72
C MET A 163 13.29 8.03 -5.89
N HIS A 164 13.77 9.14 -6.46
CA HIS A 164 14.90 9.11 -7.39
C HIS A 164 16.13 8.44 -6.75
N ALA A 165 16.54 8.86 -5.55
CA ALA A 165 17.69 8.29 -4.86
C ALA A 165 17.53 6.78 -4.53
N LEU A 166 16.30 6.30 -4.39
CA LEU A 166 15.95 4.88 -4.24
C LEU A 166 15.93 4.13 -5.58
N GLY A 167 15.88 4.84 -6.70
CA GLY A 167 16.06 4.33 -8.06
C GLY A 167 14.80 4.29 -8.91
N PHE A 168 13.87 5.23 -8.69
CA PHE A 168 12.67 5.35 -9.52
C PHE A 168 12.81 6.48 -10.53
N HIS A 169 12.35 6.21 -11.76
CA HIS A 169 12.12 7.23 -12.78
C HIS A 169 10.71 7.83 -12.63
N HIS A 170 10.45 8.93 -13.33
CA HIS A 170 9.10 9.48 -13.43
C HIS A 170 8.10 8.50 -14.05
N GLU A 171 6.83 8.65 -13.71
CA GLU A 171 5.77 7.75 -14.18
C GLU A 171 5.49 7.94 -15.68
N GLN A 172 5.51 9.18 -16.19
CA GLN A 172 5.24 9.48 -17.61
C GLN A 172 6.31 9.01 -18.59
N VAL A 173 7.45 8.54 -18.09
CA VAL A 173 8.55 8.00 -18.90
C VAL A 173 8.57 6.47 -18.90
N ARG A 174 7.60 5.80 -18.26
CA ARG A 174 7.51 4.33 -18.31
C ARG A 174 7.48 3.78 -19.72
N SER A 175 8.01 2.57 -19.87
CA SER A 175 8.04 1.82 -21.14
C SER A 175 6.65 1.63 -21.77
N ASP A 176 5.62 1.48 -20.93
CA ASP A 176 4.21 1.23 -21.28
C ASP A 176 3.33 2.49 -21.32
N ARG A 177 3.88 3.69 -21.04
CA ARG A 177 3.08 4.92 -20.85
C ARG A 177 2.19 5.27 -22.03
N ASP A 178 2.58 4.92 -23.26
CA ASP A 178 1.80 5.22 -24.47
C ASP A 178 0.44 4.50 -24.50
N SER A 179 0.21 3.49 -23.65
CA SER A 179 -1.13 2.88 -23.47
C SER A 179 -2.07 3.76 -22.64
N TYR A 180 -1.54 4.73 -21.88
CA TYR A 180 -2.26 5.45 -20.83
C TYR A 180 -2.36 6.96 -21.09
N VAL A 181 -1.31 7.56 -21.65
CA VAL A 181 -1.24 9.01 -21.90
C VAL A 181 -0.88 9.33 -23.35
N ASN A 182 -1.30 10.51 -23.80
CA ASN A 182 -0.82 11.15 -25.02
C ASN A 182 0.22 12.22 -24.65
N ILE A 183 1.36 12.23 -25.35
CA ILE A 183 2.31 13.34 -25.29
C ILE A 183 2.06 14.29 -26.47
N LEU A 184 1.64 15.51 -26.17
CA LEU A 184 1.31 16.55 -27.14
C LEU A 184 2.56 17.36 -27.45
N THR A 185 3.45 16.78 -28.25
CA THR A 185 4.77 17.35 -28.58
C THR A 185 4.71 18.76 -29.15
N GLN A 186 3.64 19.11 -29.88
CA GLN A 186 3.41 20.44 -30.41
C GLN A 186 3.31 21.53 -29.32
N ASN A 187 3.00 21.18 -28.07
CA ASN A 187 2.86 22.11 -26.94
C ASN A 187 4.12 22.19 -26.07
N ILE A 188 5.12 21.33 -26.29
CA ILE A 188 6.35 21.29 -25.49
C ILE A 188 7.27 22.46 -25.89
N GLN A 189 7.92 23.07 -24.89
CA GLN A 189 8.99 24.06 -25.07
C GLN A 189 10.14 23.50 -25.92
N PRO A 190 10.65 24.24 -26.93
CA PRO A 190 11.78 23.79 -27.73
C PRO A 190 12.99 23.40 -26.87
N GLY A 191 13.55 22.21 -27.09
CA GLY A 191 14.67 21.66 -26.32
C GLY A 191 14.26 20.81 -25.11
N MET A 192 13.00 20.88 -24.67
CA MET A 192 12.48 20.12 -23.52
C MET A 192 11.85 18.78 -23.91
N GLU A 193 11.82 18.44 -25.21
CA GLU A 193 11.21 17.20 -25.71
C GLU A 193 11.88 15.94 -25.12
N SER A 194 13.17 16.04 -24.77
CA SER A 194 13.92 14.96 -24.15
C SER A 194 13.36 14.54 -22.77
N ASN A 195 12.69 15.44 -22.05
CA ASN A 195 12.08 15.17 -20.75
C ASN A 195 10.88 14.21 -20.81
N PHE A 196 10.37 13.93 -22.02
CA PHE A 196 9.22 13.06 -22.26
C PHE A 196 9.61 11.75 -22.95
N LYS A 197 10.91 11.51 -23.16
CA LYS A 197 11.40 10.26 -23.76
C LYS A 197 11.17 9.10 -22.80
N LYS A 198 10.67 7.99 -23.34
CA LYS A 198 10.47 6.76 -22.55
C LYS A 198 11.81 6.18 -22.11
N VAL A 199 11.79 5.54 -20.95
CA VAL A 199 12.87 4.73 -20.40
C VAL A 199 12.41 3.27 -20.35
N GLN A 200 13.34 2.34 -20.55
CA GLN A 200 13.07 0.93 -20.36
C GLN A 200 12.98 0.62 -18.86
N THR A 201 11.76 0.68 -18.32
CA THR A 201 11.44 0.43 -16.90
C THR A 201 11.01 -1.02 -16.66
N ASN A 202 11.25 -1.56 -15.46
CA ASN A 202 10.74 -2.89 -15.07
C ASN A 202 9.24 -2.83 -14.71
N ASN A 203 8.72 -1.65 -14.36
CA ASN A 203 7.35 -1.38 -13.92
C ASN A 203 6.92 -2.12 -12.64
N LEU A 204 7.70 -3.13 -12.20
CA LEU A 204 7.54 -3.91 -10.99
C LEU A 204 6.13 -4.49 -10.83
N GLY A 205 5.46 -4.79 -11.95
CA GLY A 205 4.11 -5.36 -11.98
C GLY A 205 3.03 -4.43 -11.41
N THR A 206 3.24 -3.12 -11.33
CA THR A 206 2.17 -2.18 -10.94
C THR A 206 1.51 -1.57 -12.19
N PRO A 207 0.19 -1.31 -12.13
CA PRO A 207 -0.48 -0.55 -13.19
C PRO A 207 0.08 0.87 -13.27
N TYR A 208 -0.18 1.56 -14.38
CA TYR A 208 0.17 2.97 -14.56
C TYR A 208 -0.60 3.84 -13.56
N ASP A 209 0.10 4.75 -12.87
CA ASP A 209 -0.47 5.55 -11.80
C ASP A 209 -0.50 7.06 -12.10
N PHE A 210 -1.66 7.57 -12.48
CA PHE A 210 -1.87 9.01 -12.72
C PHE A 210 -1.69 9.88 -11.47
N ASN A 211 -1.75 9.29 -10.27
CA ASN A 211 -1.64 9.98 -8.99
C ASN A 211 -0.29 9.77 -8.30
N SER A 212 0.69 9.15 -8.98
CA SER A 212 2.04 8.95 -8.46
C SER A 212 2.69 10.31 -8.17
N VAL A 213 3.44 10.40 -7.06
CA VAL A 213 4.26 11.59 -6.77
C VAL A 213 5.37 11.80 -7.81
N MET A 214 5.65 10.77 -8.62
CA MET A 214 6.62 10.77 -9.71
C MET A 214 6.00 11.12 -11.07
N HIS A 215 4.70 11.44 -11.16
CA HIS A 215 4.04 11.77 -12.42
C HIS A 215 4.06 13.29 -12.69
N TYR A 216 4.39 13.69 -13.92
CA TYR A 216 4.29 15.10 -14.33
C TYR A 216 2.84 15.62 -14.41
N PRO A 217 2.59 16.90 -14.10
CA PRO A 217 1.31 17.53 -14.33
C PRO A 217 1.02 17.72 -15.82
N ASN A 218 -0.25 17.98 -16.17
CA ASN A 218 -0.68 18.14 -17.56
C ASN A 218 0.13 19.18 -18.35
N TYR A 219 0.61 20.25 -17.69
CA TYR A 219 1.21 21.43 -18.31
C TYR A 219 2.74 21.49 -18.20
N ALA A 220 3.38 20.41 -17.74
CA ALA A 220 4.83 20.36 -17.60
C ALA A 220 5.54 20.78 -18.91
N PHE A 221 6.48 21.73 -18.82
CA PHE A 221 7.24 22.25 -19.97
C PHE A 221 6.38 22.78 -21.14
N SER A 222 5.18 23.31 -20.87
CA SER A 222 4.32 23.90 -21.90
C SER A 222 4.88 25.24 -22.40
N LYS A 223 4.84 25.47 -23.72
CA LYS A 223 5.24 26.74 -24.35
C LYS A 223 4.09 27.72 -24.57
N ASN A 224 2.86 27.25 -24.47
CA ASN A 224 1.66 27.97 -24.89
C ASN A 224 0.51 27.88 -23.86
N GLY A 225 0.79 27.37 -22.65
CA GLY A 225 -0.21 27.17 -21.61
C GLY A 225 -1.20 26.02 -21.91
N LEU A 226 -1.01 25.28 -23.00
CA LEU A 226 -1.81 24.10 -23.33
C LEU A 226 -1.15 22.83 -22.75
N PRO A 227 -1.91 21.76 -22.48
CA PRO A 227 -1.35 20.55 -21.89
C PRO A 227 -0.32 19.90 -22.81
N THR A 228 0.78 19.42 -22.23
CA THR A 228 1.78 18.56 -22.88
C THR A 228 1.49 17.08 -22.65
N ILE A 229 0.70 16.74 -21.61
CA ILE A 229 0.26 15.38 -21.29
C ILE A 229 -1.26 15.36 -21.08
N THR A 230 -1.95 14.40 -21.71
CA THR A 230 -3.36 14.10 -21.44
C THR A 230 -3.59 12.60 -21.25
N ALA A 231 -4.49 12.21 -20.35
CA ALA A 231 -4.86 10.80 -20.20
C ALA A 231 -5.74 10.36 -21.37
N LYS A 232 -5.49 9.15 -21.90
CA LYS A 232 -6.25 8.58 -23.03
C LYS A 232 -7.68 8.24 -22.65
N SER A 233 -7.89 7.72 -21.44
CA SER A 233 -9.22 7.35 -20.93
C SER A 233 -10.10 8.56 -20.65
N ASN A 234 -9.51 9.68 -20.22
CA ASN A 234 -10.20 10.93 -19.95
C ASN A 234 -9.26 12.12 -20.18
N PRO A 235 -9.33 12.79 -21.35
CA PRO A 235 -8.46 13.93 -21.66
C PRO A 235 -8.59 15.14 -20.72
N LYS A 236 -9.68 15.22 -19.93
CA LYS A 236 -9.91 16.28 -18.94
C LYS A 236 -9.41 15.92 -17.53
N MET A 237 -8.85 14.72 -17.36
CA MET A 237 -8.26 14.31 -16.09
C MET A 237 -7.12 15.26 -15.71
N VAL A 238 -7.16 15.77 -14.49
CA VAL A 238 -6.05 16.50 -13.87
C VAL A 238 -5.00 15.47 -13.48
N LEU A 239 -3.80 15.64 -14.01
CA LEU A 239 -2.62 14.85 -13.76
C LEU A 239 -1.67 15.64 -12.86
N GLY A 240 -0.91 14.94 -12.03
CA GLY A 240 -0.13 15.56 -10.96
C GLY A 240 -1.04 16.03 -9.81
N GLY A 241 -0.47 16.81 -8.89
CA GLY A 241 -1.12 17.29 -7.66
C GLY A 241 -0.94 16.36 -6.47
N ALA A 242 0.01 15.41 -6.55
CA ALA A 242 0.22 14.44 -5.49
C ALA A 242 0.78 15.14 -4.24
N ALA A 243 -0.01 15.14 -3.16
CA ALA A 243 0.41 15.67 -1.86
C ALA A 243 1.38 14.72 -1.12
N ARG A 244 1.45 13.45 -1.54
CA ARG A 244 2.32 12.40 -1.00
C ARG A 244 2.45 11.22 -1.98
N MET A 245 3.38 10.31 -1.70
CA MET A 245 3.46 9.00 -2.37
C MET A 245 2.10 8.28 -2.42
N SER A 246 1.78 7.72 -3.59
CA SER A 246 0.60 6.89 -3.79
C SER A 246 0.81 5.47 -3.25
N SER A 247 -0.27 4.67 -3.23
CA SER A 247 -0.18 3.23 -2.95
C SER A 247 0.72 2.49 -3.95
N ASN A 248 0.75 2.92 -5.21
CA ASN A 248 1.62 2.31 -6.22
C ASN A 248 3.09 2.70 -6.01
N ASP A 249 3.38 3.95 -5.64
CA ASP A 249 4.74 4.39 -5.29
C ASP A 249 5.31 3.51 -4.16
N ILE A 250 4.52 3.32 -3.10
CA ILE A 250 4.85 2.46 -1.96
C ILE A 250 5.04 1.01 -2.40
N ALA A 251 4.11 0.46 -3.19
CA ALA A 251 4.19 -0.91 -3.67
C ALA A 251 5.44 -1.14 -4.53
N ARG A 252 5.83 -0.17 -5.37
CA ARG A 252 7.05 -0.23 -6.18
C ARG A 252 8.30 -0.21 -5.30
N ILE A 253 8.38 0.65 -4.28
CA ILE A 253 9.48 0.63 -3.30
C ILE A 253 9.57 -0.76 -2.66
N ASN A 254 8.45 -1.28 -2.18
CA ASN A 254 8.44 -2.55 -1.46
C ASN A 254 8.81 -3.74 -2.34
N ARG A 255 8.36 -3.76 -3.60
CA ARG A 255 8.77 -4.79 -4.57
C ARG A 255 10.24 -4.66 -4.96
N LEU A 256 10.73 -3.43 -5.16
CA LEU A 256 12.11 -3.20 -5.56
C LEU A 256 13.11 -3.62 -4.48
N TYR A 257 12.80 -3.28 -3.23
CA TYR A 257 13.64 -3.54 -2.06
C TYR A 257 13.27 -4.81 -1.30
N LEU A 258 12.33 -5.61 -1.84
CA LEU A 258 11.83 -6.83 -1.24
C LEU A 258 11.44 -6.60 0.22
N CYS A 259 10.73 -5.51 0.48
CA CYS A 259 10.35 -5.09 1.83
C CYS A 259 9.41 -6.07 2.52
N TYR A 260 8.71 -6.88 1.72
CA TYR A 260 7.99 -8.04 2.19
C TYR A 260 8.86 -9.27 2.03
N ASP A 261 8.75 -10.20 2.95
CA ASP A 261 9.36 -11.51 2.85
C ASP A 261 8.90 -12.22 1.58
N THR A 262 9.81 -12.93 0.92
CA THR A 262 9.58 -13.60 -0.37
C THR A 262 8.62 -14.80 -0.26
N LEU A 263 8.11 -15.07 0.94
CA LEU A 263 7.15 -16.12 1.21
C LEU A 263 5.74 -15.50 1.19
N ASP A 264 4.88 -16.00 0.31
CA ASP A 264 3.46 -15.68 0.38
C ASP A 264 2.85 -16.18 1.69
N ALA A 265 1.73 -15.56 2.08
CA ALA A 265 1.07 -15.84 3.35
C ALA A 265 0.73 -17.34 3.47
N PHE A 266 0.29 -17.98 2.39
CA PHE A 266 -0.04 -19.40 2.41
C PHE A 266 1.15 -20.27 2.81
N HIS A 267 2.33 -20.10 2.22
CA HIS A 267 3.48 -20.95 2.56
C HIS A 267 3.95 -20.75 4.01
N VAL A 268 3.88 -19.52 4.51
CA VAL A 268 4.16 -19.20 5.92
C VAL A 268 3.16 -19.95 6.82
N ILE A 269 1.87 -19.74 6.57
CA ILE A 269 0.76 -20.28 7.36
C ILE A 269 0.77 -21.81 7.32
N ALA A 270 0.83 -22.42 6.13
CA ALA A 270 0.84 -23.87 5.95
C ALA A 270 2.03 -24.54 6.66
N LYS A 271 3.22 -23.90 6.64
CA LYS A 271 4.39 -24.40 7.38
C LYS A 271 4.15 -24.31 8.89
N ALA A 272 3.68 -23.18 9.38
CA ALA A 272 3.44 -22.96 10.81
C ALA A 272 2.32 -23.89 11.34
N ASN A 273 1.30 -24.16 10.52
CA ASN A 273 0.14 -24.96 10.88
C ASN A 273 0.34 -26.47 10.67
N SER A 274 1.43 -26.89 10.04
CA SER A 274 1.71 -28.31 9.75
C SER A 274 1.69 -29.23 10.98
N ASN A 275 1.94 -28.68 12.18
CA ASN A 275 1.95 -29.42 13.44
C ASN A 275 0.76 -29.08 14.36
N ILE A 276 -0.25 -28.35 13.86
CA ILE A 276 -1.47 -28.09 14.63
C ILE A 276 -2.33 -29.36 14.65
N THR A 277 -2.71 -29.79 15.85
CA THR A 277 -3.59 -30.96 16.07
C THR A 277 -5.07 -30.63 15.93
N ASN A 278 -5.43 -29.35 16.03
CA ASN A 278 -6.82 -28.90 15.86
C ASN A 278 -7.20 -28.91 14.38
N THR A 279 -8.44 -29.32 14.08
CA THR A 279 -8.97 -29.22 12.72
C THR A 279 -9.19 -27.75 12.36
N LEU A 280 -8.37 -27.21 11.46
CA LEU A 280 -8.55 -25.89 10.87
C LEU A 280 -9.34 -26.01 9.56
N ILE A 281 -10.27 -25.08 9.34
CA ILE A 281 -11.02 -24.95 8.09
C ILE A 281 -10.12 -24.23 7.09
N HIS A 282 -9.97 -24.80 5.90
CA HIS A 282 -9.08 -24.27 4.87
C HIS A 282 -7.65 -24.00 5.38
N GLY A 283 -7.18 -24.78 6.35
CA GLY A 283 -5.81 -24.74 6.84
C GLY A 283 -5.48 -23.67 7.89
N ASP A 284 -6.32 -22.64 8.12
CA ASP A 284 -6.01 -21.49 9.01
C ASP A 284 -7.24 -20.83 9.67
N ILE A 285 -8.46 -21.28 9.39
CA ILE A 285 -9.68 -20.74 10.04
C ILE A 285 -10.09 -21.65 11.20
N MET A 286 -10.16 -21.11 12.41
CA MET A 286 -10.69 -21.87 13.55
C MET A 286 -12.19 -22.18 13.40
N PRO A 287 -12.65 -23.40 13.74
CA PRO A 287 -14.06 -23.79 13.59
C PRO A 287 -15.02 -23.00 14.48
N ASN A 288 -15.53 -21.87 13.99
CA ASN A 288 -16.72 -21.20 14.51
C ASN A 288 -17.41 -20.38 13.40
N LEU A 289 -17.96 -21.07 12.42
CA LEU A 289 -18.60 -20.43 11.26
C LEU A 289 -19.97 -19.80 11.58
N LYS A 290 -20.48 -19.93 12.81
CA LYS A 290 -21.77 -19.35 13.22
C LYS A 290 -21.75 -17.83 13.26
N ARG A 291 -20.58 -17.19 13.29
CA ARG A 291 -20.42 -15.72 13.35
C ARG A 291 -19.64 -15.14 12.16
N ASN A 292 -19.72 -15.79 11.00
CA ASN A 292 -19.17 -15.23 9.76
C ASN A 292 -19.80 -13.87 9.44
N ALA A 293 -19.03 -12.97 8.82
CA ALA A 293 -19.47 -11.64 8.39
C ALA A 293 -19.81 -11.54 6.89
N ASP A 294 -19.29 -12.44 6.03
CA ASP A 294 -19.61 -12.49 4.60
C ASP A 294 -20.10 -13.88 4.14
N PRO A 295 -21.43 -14.14 4.11
CA PRO A 295 -22.51 -13.33 4.66
C PRO A 295 -22.54 -13.33 6.19
N CYS A 296 -23.22 -12.32 6.75
CA CYS A 296 -23.43 -12.26 8.19
C CYS A 296 -24.36 -13.39 8.65
N THR A 297 -23.83 -14.36 9.39
CA THR A 297 -24.61 -15.55 9.79
C THR A 297 -25.30 -15.41 11.15
N ALA A 298 -24.97 -14.36 11.92
CA ALA A 298 -25.58 -14.11 13.23
C ALA A 298 -25.59 -12.61 13.58
N LEU A 299 -26.48 -12.22 14.48
CA LEU A 299 -26.50 -10.85 14.99
C LEU A 299 -25.13 -10.46 15.60
N GLY A 300 -24.60 -9.32 15.15
CA GLY A 300 -23.30 -8.81 15.60
C GLY A 300 -22.09 -9.58 15.07
N CYS A 301 -22.22 -10.35 13.98
CA CYS A 301 -21.10 -11.04 13.33
C CYS A 301 -20.02 -10.08 12.75
N LYS A 302 -20.40 -8.82 12.50
CA LYS A 302 -19.52 -7.75 12.02
C LYS A 302 -19.06 -6.90 13.20
N TRP A 303 -17.86 -6.35 13.09
CA TRP A 303 -17.43 -5.27 13.98
C TRP A 303 -18.38 -4.06 13.84
N PRO A 304 -18.81 -3.44 14.96
CA PRO A 304 -19.79 -2.37 14.90
C PRO A 304 -19.20 -1.12 14.26
N LYS A 305 -19.96 -0.48 13.38
CA LYS A 305 -19.63 0.82 12.81
C LYS A 305 -20.17 1.93 13.72
N THR A 306 -19.35 2.94 14.00
CA THR A 306 -19.71 4.13 14.78
C THR A 306 -19.34 5.37 13.96
N GLY A 307 -20.37 6.08 13.48
CA GLY A 307 -20.19 7.16 12.51
C GLY A 307 -19.56 6.64 11.22
N SER A 308 -18.45 7.28 10.79
CA SER A 308 -17.74 6.91 9.56
C SER A 308 -16.77 5.75 9.72
N TYR A 309 -16.46 5.30 10.94
CA TYR A 309 -15.39 4.35 11.23
C TYR A 309 -15.88 3.08 11.93
N VAL A 310 -15.10 2.01 11.80
CA VAL A 310 -15.26 0.76 12.55
C VAL A 310 -14.08 0.64 13.49
N TYR A 311 -14.31 0.79 14.79
CA TYR A 311 -13.25 0.66 15.78
C TYR A 311 -13.13 -0.80 16.23
N VAL A 312 -11.94 -1.37 16.07
CA VAL A 312 -11.61 -2.75 16.46
C VAL A 312 -10.60 -2.68 17.61
N PRO A 313 -11.02 -2.94 18.86
CA PRO A 313 -10.11 -2.93 19.99
C PRO A 313 -9.10 -4.09 19.89
N ILE A 314 -7.83 -3.83 20.20
CA ILE A 314 -6.73 -4.80 20.13
C ILE A 314 -5.93 -4.84 21.44
N ALA A 315 -5.30 -5.99 21.69
CA ALA A 315 -4.25 -6.14 22.69
C ALA A 315 -3.16 -7.12 22.22
N PHE A 316 -1.98 -7.01 22.82
CA PHE A 316 -0.87 -7.95 22.62
C PHE A 316 -0.59 -8.73 23.89
N THR A 317 -0.21 -10.00 23.74
CA THR A 317 0.51 -10.71 24.79
C THR A 317 1.97 -10.26 24.84
N ILE A 318 2.65 -10.58 25.95
CA ILE A 318 4.02 -10.10 26.20
C ILE A 318 5.07 -10.78 25.30
N ASP A 319 4.72 -11.88 24.63
CA ASP A 319 5.64 -12.81 23.98
C ASP A 319 6.34 -12.25 22.72
N PHE A 320 5.73 -11.26 22.06
CA PHE A 320 6.30 -10.61 20.88
C PHE A 320 7.43 -9.65 21.24
N THR A 321 8.51 -9.72 20.45
CA THR A 321 9.58 -8.72 20.47
C THR A 321 9.08 -7.34 20.00
N ALA A 322 9.87 -6.29 20.23
CA ALA A 322 9.55 -4.95 19.72
C ALA A 322 9.42 -4.91 18.19
N GLU A 323 10.28 -5.64 17.46
CA GLU A 323 10.24 -5.70 15.99
C GLU A 323 9.00 -6.45 15.48
N GLU A 324 8.61 -7.54 16.13
CA GLU A 324 7.40 -8.27 15.81
C GLU A 324 6.15 -7.43 16.07
N ARG A 325 6.08 -6.73 17.21
CA ARG A 325 4.98 -5.80 17.51
C ARG A 325 4.91 -4.68 16.48
N ASP A 326 6.05 -4.12 16.09
CA ASP A 326 6.13 -3.09 15.05
C ASP A 326 5.61 -3.61 13.70
N THR A 327 5.93 -4.86 13.33
CA THR A 327 5.41 -5.51 12.13
C THR A 327 3.89 -5.70 12.19
N ILE A 328 3.36 -6.18 13.31
CA ILE A 328 1.91 -6.33 13.49
C ILE A 328 1.23 -4.97 13.42
N ILE A 329 1.75 -3.96 14.13
CA ILE A 329 1.19 -2.60 14.13
C ILE A 329 1.18 -2.01 12.72
N LYS A 330 2.25 -2.16 11.92
CA LYS A 330 2.26 -1.70 10.53
C LYS A 330 1.19 -2.38 9.68
N ALA A 331 1.02 -3.69 9.84
CA ALA A 331 -0.04 -4.43 9.16
C ALA A 331 -1.41 -3.84 9.51
N LEU A 332 -1.67 -3.56 10.79
CA LEU A 332 -2.92 -2.92 11.24
C LEU A 332 -3.09 -1.50 10.69
N LEU A 333 -2.01 -0.70 10.65
CA LEU A 333 -2.02 0.65 10.10
C LEU A 333 -2.28 0.67 8.58
N SER A 334 -1.91 -0.37 7.84
CA SER A 334 -2.21 -0.46 6.40
C SER A 334 -3.72 -0.42 6.13
N PHE A 335 -4.55 -0.98 7.01
CA PHE A 335 -6.01 -0.87 6.91
C PHE A 335 -6.49 0.57 7.13
N HIS A 336 -5.82 1.36 7.98
CA HIS A 336 -6.23 2.73 8.27
C HIS A 336 -6.12 3.63 7.04
N GLN A 337 -5.12 3.34 6.18
CA GLN A 337 -4.80 4.13 4.99
C GLN A 337 -5.82 3.97 3.86
N SER A 338 -6.52 2.85 3.80
CA SER A 338 -7.35 2.49 2.63
C SER A 338 -8.76 2.04 2.99
N THR A 339 -9.10 1.97 4.28
CA THR A 339 -10.43 1.58 4.76
C THR A 339 -10.89 2.45 5.92
N CYS A 340 -12.14 2.26 6.36
CA CYS A 340 -12.69 2.85 7.57
C CYS A 340 -12.41 2.04 8.85
N ILE A 341 -11.65 0.93 8.77
CA ILE A 341 -11.27 0.13 9.95
C ILE A 341 -10.20 0.88 10.75
N ARG A 342 -10.41 0.99 12.06
CA ARG A 342 -9.48 1.64 13.00
C ARG A 342 -9.19 0.70 14.16
N PHE A 343 -8.01 0.12 14.15
CA PHE A 343 -7.50 -0.64 15.29
C PHE A 343 -7.10 0.32 16.41
N VAL A 344 -7.67 0.10 17.59
CA VAL A 344 -7.43 0.94 18.79
C VAL A 344 -7.01 0.07 19.96
N TRP A 345 -6.19 0.58 20.85
CA TRP A 345 -5.82 -0.16 22.05
C TRP A 345 -7.06 -0.41 22.91
N LYS A 346 -7.23 -1.67 23.29
CA LYS A 346 -8.34 -2.07 24.16
C LYS A 346 -8.29 -1.32 25.48
N SER A 347 -9.42 -0.77 25.88
CA SER A 347 -9.69 -0.23 27.20
C SER A 347 -10.77 -1.07 27.88
N THR A 348 -12.01 -0.57 27.93
CA THR A 348 -13.14 -1.22 28.61
C THR A 348 -14.00 -2.08 27.69
N GLU A 349 -13.71 -2.10 26.38
CA GLU A 349 -14.53 -2.79 25.40
C GLU A 349 -14.55 -4.30 25.69
N PRO A 350 -15.72 -4.95 25.67
CA PRO A 350 -15.84 -6.36 26.00
C PRO A 350 -15.29 -7.25 24.88
N ASP A 351 -15.50 -6.85 23.63
CA ASP A 351 -15.10 -7.60 22.44
C ASP A 351 -13.85 -6.99 21.82
N PHE A 352 -12.81 -7.80 21.64
CA PHE A 352 -11.50 -7.30 21.19
C PHE A 352 -10.65 -8.43 20.61
N LEU A 353 -9.73 -8.06 19.72
CA LEU A 353 -8.73 -8.97 19.19
C LEU A 353 -7.53 -9.05 20.14
N VAL A 354 -7.01 -10.25 20.36
CA VAL A 354 -5.74 -10.47 21.07
C VAL A 354 -4.77 -11.18 20.16
N PHE A 355 -3.71 -10.47 19.80
CA PHE A 355 -2.59 -11.05 19.09
C PHE A 355 -1.69 -11.76 20.11
N TYR A 356 -1.43 -13.05 19.88
CA TYR A 356 -0.56 -13.83 20.75
C TYR A 356 0.30 -14.83 20.01
N SER A 357 1.42 -15.21 20.64
CA SER A 357 2.33 -16.22 20.11
C SER A 357 1.82 -17.62 20.41
N GLY A 358 0.82 -18.08 19.65
CA GLY A 358 0.31 -19.45 19.72
C GLY A 358 1.07 -20.45 18.86
N ASN A 359 0.54 -21.68 18.79
CA ASN A 359 1.00 -22.68 17.83
C ASN A 359 0.36 -22.39 16.46
N GLY A 360 1.21 -22.18 15.45
CA GLY A 360 0.87 -21.78 14.09
C GLY A 360 0.17 -20.41 13.93
N CYS A 361 -0.33 -20.15 12.72
CA CYS A 361 -1.01 -18.93 12.30
C CYS A 361 -2.49 -19.24 12.01
N TRP A 362 -3.41 -18.61 12.73
CA TRP A 362 -4.84 -18.82 12.46
C TRP A 362 -5.70 -17.74 13.11
N SER A 363 -6.92 -17.62 12.62
CA SER A 363 -7.89 -16.65 13.08
C SER A 363 -9.31 -17.22 13.06
N TYR A 364 -10.21 -16.50 13.72
CA TYR A 364 -11.64 -16.74 13.60
C TYR A 364 -12.22 -15.90 12.47
N LEU A 365 -13.33 -16.37 11.90
CA LEU A 365 -14.01 -15.65 10.84
C LEU A 365 -15.05 -14.68 11.39
N GLY A 366 -14.86 -13.38 11.13
CA GLY A 366 -15.72 -12.30 11.62
C GLY A 366 -15.56 -12.02 13.11
N ARG A 367 -16.38 -11.08 13.62
CA ARG A 367 -16.37 -10.68 15.03
C ARG A 367 -16.94 -11.77 15.92
N GLN A 368 -16.09 -12.27 16.79
CA GLN A 368 -16.45 -13.09 17.93
C GLN A 368 -16.83 -12.21 19.12
N GLN A 369 -17.50 -12.81 20.10
CA GLN A 369 -17.81 -12.15 21.36
C GLN A 369 -16.63 -12.30 22.32
N LYS A 370 -16.44 -11.32 23.21
CA LYS A 370 -15.36 -11.27 24.21
C LYS A 370 -13.97 -11.26 23.57
N LEU A 371 -13.00 -11.88 24.24
CA LEU A 371 -11.64 -12.05 23.74
C LEU A 371 -11.66 -12.97 22.51
N GLN A 372 -11.19 -12.43 21.38
CA GLN A 372 -10.99 -13.16 20.14
C GLN A 372 -9.49 -13.29 19.85
N PRO A 373 -8.90 -14.49 19.95
CA PRO A 373 -7.48 -14.67 19.69
C PRO A 373 -7.18 -14.66 18.19
N ILE A 374 -6.06 -14.05 17.82
CA ILE A 374 -5.36 -14.24 16.55
C ILE A 374 -4.01 -14.88 16.88
N SER A 375 -3.81 -16.13 16.46
CA SER A 375 -2.56 -16.85 16.69
C SER A 375 -1.54 -16.45 15.65
N LEU A 376 -0.38 -15.98 16.09
CA LEU A 376 0.77 -15.72 15.24
C LEU A 376 2.02 -16.31 15.92
N GLN A 377 2.41 -17.51 15.54
CA GLN A 377 3.64 -18.14 16.04
C GLN A 377 4.84 -17.21 15.88
N LYS A 378 5.53 -16.93 16.99
CA LYS A 378 6.78 -16.16 17.02
C LYS A 378 7.83 -16.79 16.09
N ASN A 379 8.60 -15.95 15.37
CA ASN A 379 9.58 -16.40 14.36
C ASN A 379 8.99 -17.28 13.24
N GLY A 380 7.66 -17.32 13.07
CA GLY A 380 6.97 -18.19 12.13
C GLY A 380 5.86 -17.52 11.35
N CYS A 381 5.08 -16.62 11.97
CA CYS A 381 3.88 -16.02 11.39
C CYS A 381 3.92 -14.49 11.30
N VAL A 382 4.90 -13.84 11.94
CA VAL A 382 4.90 -12.38 12.11
C VAL A 382 5.46 -11.68 10.87
N TYR A 383 4.72 -11.80 9.78
CA TYR A 383 4.98 -11.19 8.48
C TYR A 383 3.83 -10.29 8.09
N MET A 384 4.10 -9.18 7.39
CA MET A 384 3.08 -8.18 7.03
C MET A 384 1.84 -8.82 6.37
N ASN A 385 2.06 -9.62 5.31
CA ASN A 385 1.01 -10.31 4.56
C ASN A 385 0.26 -11.35 5.41
N THR A 386 0.96 -12.08 6.27
CA THR A 386 0.36 -13.09 7.15
C THR A 386 -0.52 -12.43 8.20
N VAL A 387 -0.06 -11.33 8.81
CA VAL A 387 -0.88 -10.56 9.76
C VAL A 387 -2.11 -9.98 9.08
N GLN A 388 -1.96 -9.39 7.88
CA GLN A 388 -3.10 -8.90 7.10
C GLN A 388 -4.10 -10.01 6.79
N HIS A 389 -3.63 -11.18 6.38
CA HIS A 389 -4.44 -12.35 6.09
C HIS A 389 -5.29 -12.76 7.30
N GLU A 390 -4.66 -12.97 8.46
CA GLU A 390 -5.37 -13.38 9.68
C GLU A 390 -6.35 -12.32 10.19
N VAL A 391 -6.03 -11.04 9.96
CA VAL A 391 -6.92 -9.92 10.28
C VAL A 391 -8.11 -9.85 9.31
N LEU A 392 -7.92 -10.14 8.02
CA LEU A 392 -9.01 -10.21 7.05
C LEU A 392 -10.00 -11.32 7.40
N HIS A 393 -9.54 -12.46 7.91
CA HIS A 393 -10.42 -13.47 8.53
C HIS A 393 -11.20 -12.88 9.71
N ALA A 394 -10.53 -12.22 10.66
CA ALA A 394 -11.18 -11.61 11.82
C ALA A 394 -12.20 -10.51 11.44
N LEU A 395 -12.02 -9.88 10.29
CA LEU A 395 -12.96 -8.92 9.70
C LEU A 395 -14.12 -9.59 8.94
N GLY A 396 -13.95 -10.83 8.49
CA GLY A 396 -15.03 -11.64 7.91
C GLY A 396 -14.78 -12.24 6.54
N LEU A 397 -13.57 -12.12 5.97
CA LEU A 397 -13.30 -12.63 4.62
C LEU A 397 -12.88 -14.10 4.66
N HIS A 398 -13.55 -14.90 3.83
CA HIS A 398 -13.06 -16.23 3.42
C HIS A 398 -11.94 -16.09 2.38
N HIS A 399 -11.20 -17.18 2.18
CA HIS A 399 -10.24 -17.26 1.09
C HIS A 399 -10.86 -17.05 -0.30
N GLU A 400 -10.06 -16.60 -1.25
CA GLU A 400 -10.52 -16.30 -2.61
C GLU A 400 -10.79 -17.58 -3.43
N GLN A 401 -10.03 -18.67 -3.22
CA GLN A 401 -10.23 -19.94 -3.94
C GLN A 401 -11.52 -20.69 -3.57
N VAL A 402 -12.16 -20.31 -2.46
CA VAL A 402 -13.40 -20.94 -1.97
C VAL A 402 -14.64 -20.13 -2.31
N ARG A 403 -14.52 -19.00 -3.03
CA ARG A 403 -15.69 -18.19 -3.41
C ARG A 403 -16.76 -19.02 -4.11
N SER A 404 -18.02 -18.62 -3.90
CA SER A 404 -19.20 -19.24 -4.51
C SER A 404 -19.15 -19.25 -6.05
N ASP A 405 -18.53 -18.23 -6.64
CA ASP A 405 -18.39 -18.02 -8.09
C ASP A 405 -17.05 -18.49 -8.68
N ARG A 406 -16.14 -19.04 -7.87
CA ARG A 406 -14.74 -19.30 -8.29
C ARG A 406 -14.64 -20.20 -9.52
N ASP A 407 -15.58 -21.13 -9.72
CA ASP A 407 -15.57 -22.06 -10.88
C ASP A 407 -15.71 -21.33 -12.23
N ALA A 408 -16.10 -20.05 -12.26
CA ALA A 408 -16.07 -19.25 -13.48
C ALA A 408 -14.64 -18.82 -13.87
N TYR A 409 -13.71 -18.80 -12.91
CA TYR A 409 -12.39 -18.18 -13.05
C TYR A 409 -11.22 -19.17 -12.93
N VAL A 410 -11.36 -20.19 -12.09
CA VAL A 410 -10.32 -21.19 -11.85
C VAL A 410 -10.87 -22.60 -11.99
N THR A 411 -9.98 -23.55 -12.25
CA THR A 411 -10.23 -24.99 -12.21
C THR A 411 -9.47 -25.57 -11.04
N VAL A 412 -10.14 -26.38 -10.21
CA VAL A 412 -9.51 -27.16 -9.15
C VAL A 412 -9.19 -28.56 -9.69
N ASN A 413 -7.90 -28.90 -9.73
CA ASN A 413 -7.38 -30.16 -10.22
C ASN A 413 -7.32 -31.18 -9.08
N THR A 414 -8.48 -31.79 -8.77
CA THR A 414 -8.64 -32.70 -7.62
C THR A 414 -7.69 -33.89 -7.64
N GLN A 415 -7.29 -34.35 -8.84
CA GLN A 415 -6.31 -35.42 -9.02
C GLN A 415 -4.92 -35.10 -8.45
N ASN A 416 -4.57 -33.82 -8.29
CA ASN A 416 -3.28 -33.37 -7.76
C ASN A 416 -3.30 -33.10 -6.25
N ILE A 417 -4.48 -33.09 -5.62
CA ILE A 417 -4.63 -32.77 -4.18
C ILE A 417 -4.14 -33.95 -3.32
N GLN A 418 -3.44 -33.65 -2.23
CA GLN A 418 -3.09 -34.59 -1.16
C GLN A 418 -4.34 -35.21 -0.54
N THR A 419 -4.32 -36.52 -0.33
CA THR A 419 -5.45 -37.24 0.29
C THR A 419 -5.78 -36.66 1.66
N GLY A 420 -7.06 -36.33 1.88
CA GLY A 420 -7.56 -35.71 3.11
C GLY A 420 -7.54 -34.17 3.10
N MET A 421 -6.93 -33.54 2.09
CA MET A 421 -6.84 -32.08 1.96
C MET A 421 -7.91 -31.50 1.02
N GLU A 422 -8.82 -32.31 0.49
CA GLU A 422 -9.84 -31.90 -0.49
C GLU A 422 -10.80 -30.86 0.07
N SER A 423 -11.08 -30.90 1.39
CA SER A 423 -11.96 -29.95 2.07
C SER A 423 -11.47 -28.49 1.97
N ASN A 424 -10.15 -28.27 1.81
CA ASN A 424 -9.56 -26.93 1.68
C ASN A 424 -9.94 -26.21 0.37
N PHE A 425 -10.54 -26.92 -0.59
CA PHE A 425 -10.94 -26.39 -1.90
C PHE A 425 -12.45 -26.35 -2.10
N MET A 426 -13.22 -26.71 -1.07
CA MET A 426 -14.67 -26.70 -1.12
C MET A 426 -15.19 -25.26 -1.14
N LYS A 427 -16.13 -24.98 -2.05
CA LYS A 427 -16.73 -23.64 -2.14
C LYS A 427 -17.56 -23.34 -0.90
N VAL A 428 -17.52 -22.09 -0.49
CA VAL A 428 -18.38 -21.53 0.55
C VAL A 428 -19.33 -20.50 -0.05
N GLN A 429 -20.51 -20.36 0.55
CA GLN A 429 -21.48 -19.38 0.11
C GLN A 429 -21.02 -17.99 0.55
N THR A 430 -20.38 -17.25 -0.36
CA THR A 430 -19.93 -15.86 -0.17
C THR A 430 -20.85 -14.89 -0.91
N ASN A 431 -20.97 -13.64 -0.43
CA ASN A 431 -21.68 -12.61 -1.21
C ASN A 431 -20.81 -12.02 -2.31
N ASN A 432 -19.50 -12.30 -2.32
CA ASN A 432 -18.50 -11.77 -3.24
C ASN A 432 -18.35 -10.24 -3.23
N LEU A 433 -19.26 -9.54 -2.53
CA LEU A 433 -19.30 -8.10 -2.33
C LEU A 433 -19.20 -7.33 -3.65
N GLY A 434 -19.74 -7.89 -4.74
CA GLY A 434 -19.73 -7.30 -6.08
C GLY A 434 -18.33 -7.08 -6.67
N THR A 435 -17.31 -7.79 -6.16
CA THR A 435 -15.93 -7.65 -6.62
C THR A 435 -15.58 -8.68 -7.69
N PRO A 436 -14.72 -8.33 -8.67
CA PRO A 436 -14.16 -9.32 -9.58
C PRO A 436 -13.34 -10.36 -8.81
N TYR A 437 -13.09 -11.51 -9.44
CA TYR A 437 -12.21 -12.53 -8.89
C TYR A 437 -10.77 -12.04 -8.88
N ASP A 438 -10.08 -12.21 -7.74
CA ASP A 438 -8.73 -11.67 -7.55
C ASP A 438 -7.66 -12.74 -7.41
N PHE A 439 -7.00 -13.03 -8.53
CA PHE A 439 -5.89 -13.96 -8.60
C PHE A 439 -4.65 -13.56 -7.76
N ASN A 440 -4.58 -12.29 -7.33
CA ASN A 440 -3.48 -11.74 -6.54
C ASN A 440 -3.94 -11.24 -5.15
N SER A 441 -5.05 -11.78 -4.64
CA SER A 441 -5.49 -11.54 -3.27
C SER A 441 -4.51 -12.18 -2.28
N VAL A 442 -4.28 -11.52 -1.13
CA VAL A 442 -3.53 -12.12 0.01
C VAL A 442 -4.27 -13.32 0.61
N MET A 443 -5.55 -13.48 0.27
CA MET A 443 -6.43 -14.57 0.68
C MET A 443 -6.51 -15.70 -0.37
N HIS A 444 -5.73 -15.67 -1.45
CA HIS A 444 -5.76 -16.70 -2.50
C HIS A 444 -4.64 -17.73 -2.33
N TYR A 445 -4.95 -19.02 -2.46
CA TYR A 445 -3.94 -20.09 -2.48
C TYR A 445 -3.00 -20.04 -3.70
N PRO A 446 -1.73 -20.43 -3.55
CA PRO A 446 -0.84 -20.61 -4.69
C PRO A 446 -1.25 -21.82 -5.55
N ASN A 447 -0.78 -21.87 -6.80
CA ASN A 447 -1.17 -22.91 -7.77
C ASN A 447 -1.01 -24.33 -7.24
N ASN A 448 0.00 -24.61 -6.42
CA ASN A 448 0.40 -25.93 -5.94
C ASN A 448 0.03 -26.18 -4.47
N ALA A 449 -0.86 -25.37 -3.88
CA ALA A 449 -1.35 -25.56 -2.51
C ALA A 449 -1.83 -27.02 -2.31
N PHE A 450 -1.38 -27.67 -1.25
CA PHE A 450 -1.71 -29.07 -0.93
C PHE A 450 -1.50 -30.08 -2.08
N SER A 451 -0.51 -29.84 -2.95
CA SER A 451 -0.20 -30.75 -4.05
C SER A 451 0.54 -32.01 -3.56
N LYS A 452 0.16 -33.20 -4.06
CA LYS A 452 0.86 -34.48 -3.75
C LYS A 452 1.97 -34.83 -4.73
N ASN A 453 2.06 -34.12 -5.85
CA ASN A 453 2.95 -34.43 -6.97
C ASN A 453 3.67 -33.18 -7.53
N GLY A 454 3.58 -32.05 -6.82
CA GLY A 454 4.14 -30.76 -7.25
C GLY A 454 3.38 -30.09 -8.39
N GLN A 455 2.38 -30.74 -8.97
CA GLN A 455 1.56 -30.18 -10.05
C GLN A 455 0.48 -29.23 -9.50
N PRO A 456 -0.01 -28.28 -10.31
CA PRO A 456 -1.03 -27.33 -9.86
C PRO A 456 -2.33 -28.00 -9.39
N THR A 457 -2.78 -27.66 -8.19
CA THR A 457 -4.13 -27.96 -7.66
C THR A 457 -5.15 -26.89 -8.07
N ILE A 458 -4.70 -25.67 -8.43
CA ILE A 458 -5.54 -24.59 -8.96
C ILE A 458 -4.88 -23.98 -10.20
N THR A 459 -5.66 -23.83 -11.28
CA THR A 459 -5.23 -23.18 -12.53
C THR A 459 -6.27 -22.16 -12.99
N ALA A 460 -5.84 -20.97 -13.41
CA ALA A 460 -6.75 -19.96 -13.96
C ALA A 460 -7.25 -20.38 -15.36
N LYS A 461 -8.53 -20.15 -15.63
CA LYS A 461 -9.16 -20.49 -16.92
C LYS A 461 -8.77 -19.53 -18.04
N SER A 462 -8.51 -18.27 -17.70
CA SER A 462 -8.08 -17.25 -18.66
C SER A 462 -6.64 -17.46 -19.15
N ASN A 463 -5.78 -17.98 -18.28
CA ASN A 463 -4.39 -18.29 -18.58
C ASN A 463 -3.89 -19.41 -17.63
N PRO A 464 -3.74 -20.65 -18.11
CA PRO A 464 -3.27 -21.78 -17.29
C PRO A 464 -1.88 -21.58 -16.65
N ASP A 465 -1.02 -20.76 -17.27
CA ASP A 465 0.34 -20.46 -16.78
C ASP A 465 0.36 -19.29 -15.77
N MET A 466 -0.81 -18.73 -15.45
CA MET A 466 -0.91 -17.66 -14.47
C MET A 466 -0.46 -18.14 -13.08
N VAL A 467 0.48 -17.39 -12.51
CA VAL A 467 0.97 -17.61 -11.15
C VAL A 467 -0.02 -17.01 -10.15
N LEU A 468 -0.50 -17.81 -9.23
CA LEU A 468 -1.49 -17.48 -8.21
C LEU A 468 -0.86 -17.42 -6.82
N GLY A 469 -1.52 -16.72 -5.89
CA GLY A 469 -1.22 -16.78 -4.46
C GLY A 469 0.20 -16.34 -4.07
N ARG A 470 0.77 -15.36 -4.78
CA ARG A 470 2.07 -14.75 -4.47
C ARG A 470 1.96 -13.35 -3.86
N ALA A 471 0.78 -13.03 -3.35
CA ALA A 471 0.53 -11.72 -2.77
C ALA A 471 1.37 -11.51 -1.50
N THR A 472 2.03 -10.36 -1.46
CA THR A 472 2.86 -9.91 -0.33
C THR A 472 2.21 -8.78 0.45
N ASP A 473 1.01 -8.35 0.05
CA ASP A 473 0.19 -7.32 0.67
C ASP A 473 -1.27 -7.53 0.22
N MET A 474 -2.22 -6.87 0.90
CA MET A 474 -3.60 -6.77 0.46
C MET A 474 -3.68 -6.16 -0.95
N SER A 475 -4.47 -6.77 -1.81
CA SER A 475 -4.79 -6.19 -3.11
C SER A 475 -5.78 -5.03 -2.97
N SER A 476 -5.96 -4.26 -4.04
CA SER A 476 -7.07 -3.31 -4.14
C SER A 476 -8.44 -3.98 -3.99
N ASN A 477 -8.56 -5.26 -4.35
CA ASN A 477 -9.79 -6.01 -4.22
C ASN A 477 -10.04 -6.45 -2.77
N ASP A 478 -9.01 -6.88 -2.04
CA ASP A 478 -9.10 -7.18 -0.60
C ASP A 478 -9.62 -5.95 0.16
N ILE A 479 -9.04 -4.78 -0.14
CA ILE A 479 -9.44 -3.47 0.41
C ILE A 479 -10.90 -3.14 0.02
N ALA A 480 -11.26 -3.29 -1.27
CA ALA A 480 -12.62 -3.02 -1.73
C ALA A 480 -13.66 -3.93 -1.06
N ARG A 481 -13.32 -5.20 -0.82
CA ARG A 481 -14.18 -6.14 -0.08
C ARG A 481 -14.37 -5.68 1.35
N VAL A 482 -13.33 -5.27 2.07
CA VAL A 482 -13.47 -4.69 3.43
C VAL A 482 -14.35 -3.44 3.40
N ASN A 483 -14.09 -2.52 2.46
CA ASN A 483 -14.86 -1.28 2.34
C ASN A 483 -16.34 -1.51 2.08
N ARG A 484 -16.69 -2.44 1.18
CA ARG A 484 -18.09 -2.80 0.91
C ARG A 484 -18.73 -3.55 2.06
N LEU A 485 -17.99 -4.44 2.73
CA LEU A 485 -18.48 -5.21 3.86
C LEU A 485 -18.90 -4.32 5.03
N TYR A 486 -18.11 -3.28 5.30
CA TYR A 486 -18.31 -2.31 6.39
C TYR A 486 -18.88 -0.96 5.94
N GLN A 487 -19.26 -0.85 4.66
CA GLN A 487 -19.82 0.36 4.07
C GLN A 487 -18.94 1.59 4.32
N CYS A 488 -17.61 1.45 4.21
CA CYS A 488 -16.71 2.59 4.28
C CYS A 488 -17.08 3.57 3.16
N CYS A 489 -17.24 4.85 3.49
CA CYS A 489 -17.63 5.85 2.49
C CYS A 489 -16.58 5.88 1.37
N GLU A 490 -17.02 5.74 0.11
CA GLU A 490 -16.16 5.83 -1.07
C GLU A 490 -15.75 7.27 -1.37
#